data_AF-A0AB35FCD8-F1
#
_entry.id   AF-A0AB35FCD8-F1
#
_cell.length_a   1.000
_cell.length_b   1.000
_cell.length_c   1.000
_cell.angle_alpha   90.00
_cell.angle_beta   90.00
_cell.angle_gamma   90.00
#
_symmetry.space_group_name_H-M   'P 1'
#
loop_
_entity.id
_entity.type
_entity.pdbx_description
1 polymer ?
#
loop_
_entity_poly.entity_id
_entity_poly.type
_entity_poly.pdbx_seq_one_letter_code
_entity_poly.pdbx_strand_id
1 'polypeptide(L)'
;MRSDRFEGAIYVAVATCPDDVETSVAIMFVRAQVISRGTGRSIVSAAAYRHRARMMDEQAGTSFSYRGGRAELVHEELALPTQTPEWLRTAIDGRTVAAA
;
A
#
# COMPACT_ATOMS: atom_id res chain seq x y z
N MET A 1 13.06 12.21 8.68
CA MET A 1 12.81 11.24 7.58
C MET A 1 12.91 9.85 8.20
N ARG A 2 11.79 9.14 8.43
CA ARG A 2 11.80 7.83 9.10
C ARG A 2 11.74 6.71 8.06
N SER A 3 12.67 5.76 8.16
CA SER A 3 12.92 4.69 7.19
C SER A 3 11.85 3.58 7.15
N ASP A 4 10.82 3.68 7.97
CA ASP A 4 9.71 2.72 8.13
C ASP A 4 8.51 3.02 7.23
N ARG A 5 8.45 4.22 6.64
CA ARG A 5 7.31 4.62 5.80
C ARG A 5 7.55 4.21 4.35
N PHE A 6 6.87 3.14 3.93
CA PHE A 6 6.69 2.81 2.52
C PHE A 6 5.72 3.81 1.89
N GLU A 7 6.24 4.95 1.43
CA GLU A 7 5.49 5.87 0.57
C GLU A 7 5.56 5.35 -0.88
N GLY A 8 4.78 4.32 -1.17
CA GLY A 8 4.32 4.08 -2.53
C GLY A 8 3.17 5.03 -2.78
N ALA A 9 3.44 6.19 -3.35
CA ALA A 9 2.43 7.16 -3.76
C ALA A 9 2.64 7.50 -5.23
N ILE A 10 1.55 7.47 -5.99
CA ILE A 10 1.51 7.98 -7.35
C ILE A 10 1.24 9.49 -7.22
N TYR A 11 2.24 10.30 -7.52
CA TYR A 11 2.12 11.76 -7.51
C TYR A 11 1.89 12.24 -8.94
N VAL A 12 0.92 13.14 -9.14
CA VAL A 12 0.77 13.91 -10.38
C VAL A 12 1.39 15.28 -10.13
N ALA A 13 2.48 15.59 -10.83
CA ALA A 13 3.11 16.91 -10.78
C ALA A 13 2.67 17.72 -12.00
N VAL A 14 2.22 18.96 -11.78
CA VAL A 14 1.91 19.92 -12.84
C VAL A 14 3.07 20.92 -12.89
N ALA A 15 3.69 21.07 -14.05
CA ALA A 15 4.69 22.11 -14.31
C ALA A 15 4.13 23.10 -15.32
N THR A 16 4.22 24.40 -15.02
CA THR A 16 3.80 25.49 -15.91
C THR A 16 5.03 26.08 -16.61
N CYS A 17 5.06 26.07 -17.95
CA CYS A 17 6.08 26.78 -18.74
C CYS A 17 5.70 28.26 -18.90
N PRO A 18 6.67 29.20 -18.92
CA PRO A 18 6.43 30.64 -18.98
C PRO A 18 6.33 31.19 -20.41
N ASP A 19 5.59 30.51 -21.29
CA ASP A 19 5.20 31.04 -22.59
C ASP A 19 3.73 30.62 -22.82
N ASP A 20 2.92 31.56 -23.30
CA ASP A 20 1.43 31.65 -23.31
C ASP A 20 0.65 30.50 -24.02
N VAL A 21 1.08 29.25 -23.86
CA VAL A 21 0.34 28.03 -24.20
C VAL A 21 0.43 27.09 -23.00
N GLU A 22 -0.63 27.06 -22.19
CA GLU A 22 -0.80 26.15 -21.05
C GLU A 22 -0.68 24.69 -21.52
N THR A 23 0.54 24.14 -21.50
CA THR A 23 0.82 22.76 -21.89
C THR A 23 0.94 21.94 -20.62
N SER A 24 -0.18 21.39 -20.15
CA SER A 24 -0.19 20.45 -19.03
C SER A 24 0.44 19.11 -19.45
N VAL A 25 1.64 18.82 -18.95
CA VAL A 25 2.30 17.52 -19.13
C VAL A 25 2.04 16.65 -17.90
N ALA A 26 1.42 15.49 -18.10
CA ALA A 26 1.26 14.49 -17.05
C ALA A 26 2.51 13.61 -16.98
N ILE A 27 3.11 13.49 -15.79
CA ILE A 27 4.26 12.61 -15.55
C ILE A 27 3.83 11.51 -14.60
N MET A 28 3.96 10.25 -15.05
CA MET A 28 3.74 9.08 -14.22
C MET A 28 5.05 8.69 -13.52
N PHE A 29 5.03 8.60 -12.18
CA PHE A 29 6.17 8.14 -11.39
C PHE A 29 5.89 6.77 -10.76
N VAL A 30 6.83 5.84 -10.90
CA VAL A 30 6.74 4.48 -10.36
C VAL A 30 7.99 4.16 -9.55
N ARG A 31 7.81 3.63 -8.33
CA ARG A 31 8.89 3.16 -7.46
C ARG A 31 8.57 1.78 -6.92
N ALA A 32 9.50 0.85 -7.08
CA ALA A 32 9.46 -0.47 -6.46
C ALA A 32 10.51 -0.58 -5.35
N GLN A 33 10.13 -1.17 -4.21
CA GLN A 33 11.05 -1.43 -3.10
C GLN A 33 10.73 -2.77 -2.45
N VAL A 34 11.77 -3.54 -2.13
CA VAL A 34 11.63 -4.79 -1.39
C VAL A 34 11.36 -4.50 0.09
N ILE A 35 10.39 -5.24 0.66
CA ILE A 35 10.11 -5.25 2.10
C ILE A 35 10.81 -6.46 2.71
N SER A 36 11.74 -6.22 3.65
CA SER A 36 12.47 -7.30 4.33
C SER A 36 12.58 -7.03 5.82
N ARG A 37 12.26 -8.05 6.62
CA ARG A 37 12.43 -8.03 8.08
C ARG A 37 13.89 -7.78 8.48
N GLY A 38 14.86 -8.30 7.73
CA GLY A 38 16.29 -8.09 7.98
C GLY A 38 16.77 -6.63 7.86
N THR A 39 15.95 -5.76 7.27
CA THR A 39 16.20 -4.31 7.18
C THR A 39 15.32 -3.49 8.13
N GLY A 40 14.69 -4.14 9.12
CA GLY A 40 13.80 -3.49 10.10
C GLY A 40 12.43 -3.13 9.55
N ARG A 41 12.00 -3.74 8.43
CA ARG A 41 10.72 -3.45 7.77
C ARG A 41 9.70 -4.56 8.03
N SER A 42 8.43 -4.19 8.21
CA SER A 42 7.33 -5.13 8.43
C SER A 42 6.34 -5.10 7.27
N ILE A 43 6.02 -6.28 6.73
CA ILE A 43 4.97 -6.45 5.72
C ILE A 43 3.59 -6.10 6.30
N VAL A 44 3.32 -6.48 7.55
CA VAL A 44 2.03 -6.25 8.23
C VAL A 44 1.81 -4.76 8.47
N SER A 45 2.83 -4.04 8.94
CA SER A 45 2.75 -2.58 9.09
C SER A 45 2.49 -1.89 7.75
N ALA A 46 3.22 -2.31 6.71
CA ALA A 46 3.09 -1.72 5.39
C ALA A 46 1.71 -2.02 4.74
N ALA A 47 1.13 -3.20 4.99
CA ALA A 47 -0.23 -3.54 4.58
C ALA A 47 -1.27 -2.72 5.37
N ALA A 48 -1.14 -2.64 6.70
CA ALA A 48 -2.04 -1.86 7.55
C ALA A 48 -2.09 -0.39 7.13
N TYR A 49 -0.94 0.18 6.74
CA TYR A 49 -0.85 1.55 6.24
C TYR A 49 -1.62 1.75 4.93
N ARG A 50 -1.42 0.85 3.94
CA ARG A 50 -2.06 0.93 2.61
C ARG A 50 -3.57 0.69 2.65
N HIS A 51 -4.02 -0.24 3.50
CA HIS A 51 -5.45 -0.55 3.67
C HIS A 51 -6.14 0.33 4.73
N ARG A 52 -5.42 1.29 5.33
CA ARG A 52 -5.92 2.14 6.43
C ARG A 52 -6.61 1.31 7.52
N ALA A 53 -6.01 0.18 7.85
CA ALA A 53 -6.60 -0.86 8.69
C ALA A 53 -5.84 -1.03 10.01
N ARG A 54 -6.39 -1.87 10.89
CA ARG A 54 -5.64 -2.45 12.02
C ARG A 54 -5.29 -3.88 11.65
N MET A 55 -4.02 -4.24 11.73
CA MET A 55 -3.53 -5.60 11.50
C MET A 55 -2.59 -6.03 12.64
N MET A 56 -2.39 -7.33 12.79
CA MET A 56 -1.57 -7.95 13.84
C MET A 56 -0.48 -8.79 13.17
N ASP A 57 0.76 -8.58 13.58
CA ASP A 57 1.86 -9.48 13.28
C ASP A 57 1.93 -10.49 14.41
N GLU A 58 1.33 -11.67 14.22
CA GLU A 58 1.25 -12.72 15.24
C GLU A 58 2.64 -13.22 15.63
N GLN A 59 3.59 -13.30 14.68
CA GLN A 59 4.95 -13.76 14.93
C GLN A 59 5.73 -12.79 15.83
N ALA A 60 5.51 -11.48 15.65
CA ALA A 60 6.16 -10.43 16.44
C ALA A 60 5.32 -9.94 17.64
N GLY A 61 4.10 -10.46 17.82
CA GLY A 61 3.16 -9.99 18.84
C GLY A 61 2.79 -8.50 18.75
N THR A 62 2.92 -7.90 17.57
CA THR A 62 2.81 -6.43 17.39
C THR A 62 1.58 -6.05 16.57
N SER A 63 0.80 -5.06 17.02
CA SER A 63 -0.34 -4.54 16.27
C SER A 63 -0.01 -3.18 15.63
N PHE A 64 -0.42 -2.99 14.38
CA PHE A 64 -0.30 -1.74 13.65
C PHE A 64 -1.69 -1.23 13.30
N SER A 65 -1.93 0.07 13.49
CA SER A 65 -3.24 0.69 13.21
C SER A 65 -3.05 2.03 12.49
N TYR A 66 -3.60 2.14 11.28
CA TYR A 66 -3.55 3.35 10.46
C TYR A 66 -4.93 3.80 10.01
N ARG A 67 -5.95 3.59 10.85
CA ARG A 67 -7.36 3.87 10.54
C ARG A 67 -7.71 5.37 10.40
N GLY A 68 -6.84 6.26 10.87
CA GLY A 68 -7.08 7.71 10.86
C GLY A 68 -7.33 8.31 9.47
N GLY A 69 -6.80 7.70 8.41
CA GLY A 69 -6.95 8.16 7.02
C GLY A 69 -7.94 7.33 6.18
N ARG A 70 -8.90 6.64 6.80
CA ARG A 70 -9.82 5.74 6.06
C ARG A 70 -10.68 6.47 5.01
N ALA A 71 -11.04 7.72 5.26
CA ALA A 71 -11.81 8.54 4.32
C ALA A 71 -11.03 8.88 3.03
N GLU A 72 -9.70 8.81 3.07
CA GLU A 72 -8.83 9.06 1.91
C GLU A 72 -8.60 7.79 1.06
N LEU A 73 -9.01 6.62 1.55
CA LEU A 73 -8.86 5.36 0.83
C LEU A 73 -9.96 5.26 -0.23
N VAL A 74 -9.61 5.55 -1.48
CA VAL A 74 -10.54 5.54 -2.61
C VAL A 74 -10.84 4.11 -3.09
N HIS A 75 -9.84 3.22 -3.09
CA HIS A 75 -9.96 1.84 -3.58
C HIS A 75 -9.03 0.89 -2.82
N GLU A 76 -9.48 -0.35 -2.62
CA GLU A 76 -8.64 -1.44 -2.13
C GLU A 76 -9.03 -2.78 -2.77
N GLU A 77 -8.04 -3.61 -3.07
CA GLU A 77 -8.24 -4.95 -3.62
C GLU A 77 -7.10 -5.89 -3.20
N LEU A 78 -7.39 -7.19 -3.20
CA LEU A 78 -6.39 -8.25 -3.07
C LEU A 78 -6.47 -9.13 -4.32
N ALA A 79 -5.49 -8.99 -5.21
CA ALA A 79 -5.43 -9.77 -6.44
C ALA A 79 -4.76 -11.13 -6.21
N LEU A 80 -5.41 -12.20 -6.66
CA LEU A 80 -4.88 -13.56 -6.62
C LEU A 80 -4.47 -14.04 -8.01
N PRO A 81 -3.28 -14.61 -8.19
CA PRO A 81 -2.91 -15.23 -9.46
C PRO A 81 -3.73 -16.49 -9.72
N THR A 82 -3.88 -16.86 -11.00
CA THR A 82 -4.61 -18.08 -11.41
C THR A 82 -4.09 -19.34 -10.71
N GLN A 83 -2.79 -19.40 -10.41
CA GLN A 83 -2.13 -20.54 -9.77
C GLN A 83 -2.01 -20.42 -8.25
N THR A 84 -2.91 -19.69 -7.59
CA THR A 84 -2.94 -19.57 -6.12
C THR A 84 -3.11 -20.95 -5.44
N PRO A 85 -2.33 -21.29 -4.41
CA PRO A 85 -2.55 -22.52 -3.64
C PRO A 85 -3.92 -22.56 -2.97
N GLU A 86 -4.50 -23.76 -2.84
CA GLU A 86 -5.84 -23.94 -2.25
C GLU A 86 -5.94 -23.40 -0.83
N TRP A 87 -4.95 -23.68 0.03
CA TRP A 87 -4.95 -23.19 1.41
C TRP A 87 -5.08 -21.66 1.50
N LEU A 88 -4.49 -20.93 0.54
CA LEU A 88 -4.55 -19.47 0.53
C LEU A 88 -5.91 -18.98 0.03
N ARG A 89 -6.50 -19.66 -0.96
CA ARG A 89 -7.87 -19.36 -1.42
C ARG A 89 -8.88 -19.55 -0.29
N THR A 90 -8.82 -20.70 0.38
CA THR A 90 -9.69 -21.03 1.51
C THR A 90 -9.45 -20.09 2.69
N ALA A 91 -8.20 -19.67 2.90
CA ALA A 91 -7.91 -18.71 3.94
C ALA A 91 -8.69 -17.41 3.70
N ILE A 92 -8.57 -16.78 2.54
CA ILE A 92 -9.12 -15.45 2.29
C ILE A 92 -10.59 -15.42 1.85
N ASP A 93 -11.18 -16.59 1.58
CA ASP A 93 -12.56 -16.70 1.14
C ASP A 93 -13.54 -16.02 2.12
N GLY A 94 -14.45 -15.20 1.58
CA GLY A 94 -15.40 -14.41 2.35
C GLY A 94 -14.79 -13.30 3.25
N ARG A 95 -13.46 -13.10 3.24
CA ARG A 95 -12.82 -12.04 4.03
C ARG A 95 -12.74 -10.73 3.25
N THR A 96 -12.80 -9.62 3.97
CA THR A 96 -12.47 -8.31 3.40
C THR A 96 -10.96 -8.21 3.17
N VAL A 97 -10.51 -7.32 2.28
CA VAL A 97 -9.08 -7.11 2.00
C VAL A 97 -8.29 -6.82 3.28
N ALA A 98 -8.86 -6.04 4.20
CA ALA A 98 -8.26 -5.73 5.48
C ALA A 98 -8.25 -6.90 6.50
N ALA A 99 -9.07 -7.94 6.28
CA ALA A 99 -9.20 -9.10 7.16
C ALA A 99 -8.64 -10.40 6.55
N ALA A 100 -8.25 -10.37 5.27
CA ALA A 100 -7.64 -11.46 4.51
C ALA A 100 -6.33 -11.95 5.15
#